data_AF-A0A9W7DBY3-F1
#
_entry.id   AF-A0A9W7DBY3-F1
#
_cell.length_a   1.000
_cell.length_b   1.000
_cell.length_c   1.000
_cell.angle_alpha   90.00
_cell.angle_beta   90.00
_cell.angle_gamma   90.00
#
_symmetry.space_group_name_H-M   'P 1'
#
loop_
_entity.id
_entity.type
_entity.pdbx_description
1 polymer ?
#
loop_
_entity_poly.entity_id
_entity_poly.type
_entity_poly.pdbx_seq_one_letter_code
_entity_poly.pdbx_strand_id
1 'polypeptide(L)'
;MFESYCDIAEDALMETLSENELQCKGRAASTRSQNGTAIAFVKKIEMSGSIMWGSDDERAQCRWREFAHQARFGQPALFVTLTPNVADTFVMAQDCGITPVDTLFDATLAEPPGRLVLHSASLCNDVASARLFMRNADAFVGYVLGVAPKHMKSRPFDGLFGDVKAYYGMIYTQGGSTLHVHFLVWLDDALANINAFARVVTTHGDQ
;
A
#
# COMPACT_ATOMS: atom_id res chain seq x y z
N MET A 1 25.86 7.61 15.87
CA MET A 1 24.43 7.76 16.26
C MET A 1 23.98 6.71 17.29
N PHE A 2 24.60 5.52 17.34
CA PHE A 2 24.24 4.45 18.28
C PHE A 2 25.22 4.24 19.44
N GLU A 3 26.32 5.00 19.52
CA GLU A 3 27.34 4.88 20.58
C GLU A 3 26.77 5.03 22.00
N SER A 4 25.70 5.82 22.17
CA SER A 4 25.01 5.99 23.46
C SER A 4 24.20 4.76 23.91
N TYR A 5 24.12 3.72 23.08
CA TYR A 5 23.35 2.50 23.35
C TYR A 5 24.25 1.25 23.41
N CYS A 6 25.57 1.42 23.36
CA CYS A 6 26.53 0.30 23.38
C CYS A 6 26.53 -0.47 24.71
N ASP A 7 26.11 0.16 25.80
CA ASP A 7 26.10 -0.42 27.15
C ASP A 7 24.74 -1.04 27.54
N ILE A 8 23.81 -1.18 26.60
CA ILE A 8 22.54 -1.85 26.88
C ILE A 8 22.79 -3.35 27.06
N ALA A 9 22.50 -3.85 28.25
CA ALA A 9 22.52 -5.27 28.53
C ALA A 9 21.36 -5.99 27.80
N GLU A 10 21.64 -7.18 27.27
CA GLU A 10 20.70 -7.97 26.47
C GLU A 10 19.42 -8.31 27.25
N ASP A 11 19.55 -8.66 28.52
CA ASP A 11 18.45 -8.96 29.43
C ASP A 11 17.49 -7.77 29.60
N ALA A 12 18.04 -6.56 29.77
CA ALA A 12 17.26 -5.33 29.88
C ALA A 12 16.52 -4.99 28.57
N LEU A 13 17.14 -5.27 27.42
CA LEU A 13 16.49 -5.08 26.12
C LEU A 13 15.36 -6.09 25.90
N MET A 14 15.60 -7.37 26.23
CA MET A 14 14.59 -8.43 26.10
C MET A 14 13.40 -8.22 27.03
N GLU A 15 13.63 -7.77 28.26
CA GLU A 15 12.57 -7.38 29.19
C GLU A 15 11.72 -6.24 28.61
N THR A 16 12.38 -5.18 28.10
CA THR A 16 11.70 -4.03 27.48
C THR A 16 10.87 -4.45 26.26
N LEU A 17 11.39 -5.33 25.41
CA LEU A 17 10.66 -5.83 24.24
C LEU A 17 9.45 -6.68 24.63
N SER A 18 9.60 -7.55 25.64
CA SER A 18 8.50 -8.38 26.15
C SER A 18 7.38 -7.55 26.78
N GLU A 19 7.73 -6.50 27.55
CA GLU A 19 6.76 -5.54 28.09
C GLU A 19 6.04 -4.78 26.99
N ASN A 20 6.77 -4.34 25.95
CA ASN A 20 6.18 -3.68 24.80
C ASN A 20 5.24 -4.61 24.02
N GLU A 21 5.61 -5.86 23.80
CA GLU A 21 4.75 -6.85 23.15
C GLU A 21 3.46 -7.11 23.95
N LEU A 22 3.54 -7.14 25.28
CA LEU A 22 2.36 -7.22 26.15
C LEU A 22 1.47 -5.97 26.01
N GLN A 23 2.06 -4.78 25.93
CA GLN A 23 1.34 -3.53 25.73
C GLN A 23 0.65 -3.48 24.36
N CYS A 24 1.33 -3.91 23.29
CA CYS A 24 0.76 -4.08 21.95
C CYS A 24 -0.41 -5.06 21.92
N LYS A 25 -0.40 -6.08 22.80
CA LYS A 25 -1.52 -7.03 23.00
C LYS A 25 -2.62 -6.49 23.94
N GLY A 26 -2.56 -5.21 24.32
CA GLY A 26 -3.55 -4.56 25.17
C GLY A 26 -3.49 -4.97 26.64
N ARG A 27 -2.38 -5.58 27.09
CA ARG A 27 -2.18 -5.95 28.49
C ARG A 27 -1.42 -4.85 29.23
N ALA A 28 -1.76 -4.61 30.49
CA ALA A 28 -1.07 -3.62 31.31
C ALA A 28 0.39 -4.04 31.54
N ALA A 29 1.32 -3.12 31.27
CA ALA A 29 2.74 -3.32 31.54
C ALA A 29 3.00 -3.38 33.05
N SER A 30 3.97 -4.21 33.45
CA SER A 30 4.42 -4.34 34.84
C SER A 30 5.13 -3.05 35.29
N THR A 31 4.88 -2.59 36.52
CA THR A 31 5.47 -1.36 37.09
C THR A 31 6.90 -1.53 37.61
N ARG A 32 7.69 -2.44 37.03
CA ARG A 32 9.04 -2.76 37.53
C ARG A 32 10.09 -1.76 37.01
N SER A 33 11.09 -1.46 37.85
CA SER A 33 12.17 -0.48 37.63
C SER A 33 12.72 -0.50 36.20
N GLN A 34 12.27 0.46 35.41
CA GLN A 34 12.51 0.52 33.98
C GLN A 34 13.90 1.06 33.64
N ASN A 35 14.68 0.30 32.86
CA ASN A 35 15.94 0.78 32.31
C ASN A 35 15.67 1.84 31.24
N GLY A 36 15.71 3.12 31.62
CA GLY A 36 15.34 4.25 30.76
C GLY A 36 16.08 4.30 29.43
N THR A 37 17.32 3.77 29.37
CA THR A 37 18.12 3.72 28.14
C THR A 37 17.58 2.69 27.15
N ALA A 38 17.18 1.50 27.61
CA ALA A 38 16.60 0.46 26.75
C ALA A 38 15.25 0.89 26.17
N ILE A 39 14.41 1.55 26.98
CA ILE A 39 13.13 2.11 26.51
C ILE A 39 13.35 3.24 25.51
N ALA A 40 14.30 4.14 25.78
CA ALA A 40 14.63 5.22 24.85
C ALA A 40 15.13 4.67 23.50
N PHE A 41 15.87 3.55 23.53
CA PHE A 41 16.31 2.86 22.33
C PHE A 41 15.14 2.24 21.55
N VAL A 42 14.27 1.47 22.21
CA VAL A 42 13.08 0.86 21.58
C VAL A 42 12.17 1.94 20.98
N LYS A 43 11.89 3.02 21.72
CA LYS A 43 11.11 4.16 21.20
C LYS A 43 11.74 4.81 19.98
N LYS A 44 13.08 4.91 19.93
CA LYS A 44 13.78 5.47 18.76
C LYS A 44 13.64 4.56 17.53
N ILE A 45 13.60 3.25 17.72
CA ILE A 45 13.30 2.29 16.66
C ILE A 45 11.85 2.44 16.19
N GLU A 46 10.87 2.49 17.10
CA GLU A 46 9.45 2.69 16.77
C GLU A 46 9.21 3.99 16.00
N MET A 47 9.82 5.10 16.44
CA MET A 47 9.74 6.37 15.72
C MET A 47 10.25 6.24 14.28
N SER A 48 11.27 5.41 14.06
CA SER A 48 11.82 5.10 12.73
C SER A 48 10.94 4.11 11.95
N GLY A 49 10.19 3.25 12.67
CA GLY A 49 9.26 2.27 12.13
C GLY A 49 8.22 2.90 11.21
N SER A 50 7.73 4.10 11.54
CA SER A 50 6.74 4.81 10.71
C SER A 50 7.19 5.12 9.27
N ILE A 51 8.51 5.19 9.03
CA ILE A 51 9.09 5.43 7.70
C ILE A 51 9.29 4.11 6.95
N MET A 52 9.39 3.01 7.68
CA MET A 52 9.57 1.68 7.11
C MET A 52 8.25 1.14 6.58
N TRP A 53 8.25 0.90 5.27
CA TRP A 53 7.14 0.27 4.58
C TRP A 53 6.79 -1.10 5.18
N GLY A 54 5.51 -1.32 5.47
CA GLY A 54 5.00 -2.58 6.02
C GLY A 54 5.18 -2.77 7.52
N SER A 55 5.76 -1.79 8.23
CA SER A 55 5.82 -1.81 9.70
C SER A 55 4.43 -1.61 10.31
N ASP A 56 4.27 -1.99 11.58
CA ASP A 56 2.99 -1.79 12.28
C ASP A 56 2.67 -0.30 12.50
N ASP A 57 3.71 0.54 12.67
CA ASP A 57 3.57 1.99 12.77
C ASP A 57 3.10 2.62 11.45
N GLU A 58 3.68 2.17 10.31
CA GLU A 58 3.27 2.61 8.98
C GLU A 58 1.81 2.20 8.71
N ARG A 59 1.44 0.97 9.04
CA ARG A 59 0.05 0.48 8.96
C ARG A 59 -0.90 1.27 9.85
N ALA A 60 -0.48 1.62 11.08
CA ALA A 60 -1.28 2.45 11.98
C ALA A 60 -1.50 3.85 11.41
N GLN A 61 -0.46 4.48 10.88
CA GLN A 61 -0.58 5.76 10.18
C GLN A 61 -1.48 5.66 8.95
N CYS A 62 -1.37 4.58 8.18
CA CYS A 62 -2.22 4.35 7.03
C CYS A 62 -3.70 4.25 7.40
N ARG A 63 -4.04 3.54 8.48
CA ARG A 63 -5.42 3.50 9.00
C ARG A 63 -5.90 4.90 9.44
N TRP A 64 -5.05 5.66 10.12
CA TRP A 64 -5.37 7.04 10.50
C TRP A 64 -5.64 7.93 9.27
N ARG A 65 -4.81 7.82 8.23
CA ARG A 65 -5.00 8.56 6.98
C ARG A 65 -6.30 8.15 6.28
N GLU A 66 -6.62 6.87 6.24
CA GLU A 66 -7.88 6.37 5.71
C GLU A 66 -9.09 7.02 6.41
N PHE A 67 -9.13 6.99 7.75
CA PHE A 67 -10.21 7.63 8.51
C PHE A 67 -10.27 9.14 8.29
N ALA A 68 -9.12 9.82 8.16
CA ALA A 68 -9.08 11.25 7.86
C ALA A 68 -9.70 11.57 6.49
N HIS A 69 -9.49 10.72 5.47
CA HIS A 69 -10.14 10.89 4.17
C HIS A 69 -11.65 10.68 4.27
N GLN A 70 -12.10 9.64 4.99
CA GLN A 70 -13.54 9.40 5.19
C GLN A 70 -14.21 10.55 5.96
N ALA A 71 -13.55 11.09 6.99
CA ALA A 71 -14.05 12.25 7.74
C ALA A 71 -14.17 13.51 6.88
N ARG A 72 -13.25 13.69 5.91
CA ARG A 72 -13.22 14.88 5.04
C ARG A 72 -14.15 14.77 3.82
N PHE A 73 -14.21 13.61 3.18
CA PHE A 73 -14.87 13.41 1.90
C PHE A 73 -16.15 12.57 1.99
N GLY A 74 -16.45 11.99 3.15
CA GLY A 74 -17.57 11.07 3.34
C GLY A 74 -17.24 9.64 2.90
N GLN A 75 -18.27 8.87 2.53
CA GLN A 75 -18.06 7.50 2.07
C GLN A 75 -17.41 7.49 0.67
N PRO A 76 -16.43 6.61 0.42
CA PRO A 76 -15.87 6.45 -0.92
C PRO A 76 -16.93 5.92 -1.87
N ALA A 77 -16.87 6.35 -3.12
CA ALA A 77 -17.73 5.88 -4.20
C ALA A 77 -17.31 4.47 -4.65
N LEU A 78 -16.00 4.17 -4.62
CA LEU A 78 -15.44 2.88 -5.04
C LEU A 78 -14.49 2.34 -3.99
N PHE A 79 -14.60 1.03 -3.75
CA PHE A 79 -13.63 0.22 -3.04
C PHE A 79 -13.01 -0.78 -4.02
N VAL A 80 -11.73 -0.60 -4.37
CA VAL A 80 -11.07 -1.39 -5.42
C VAL A 80 -9.89 -2.15 -4.83
N THR A 81 -9.80 -3.44 -5.14
CA THR A 81 -8.61 -4.25 -4.85
C THR A 81 -7.91 -4.58 -6.16
N LEU A 82 -6.64 -4.22 -6.28
CA LEU A 82 -5.79 -4.61 -7.40
C LEU A 82 -4.78 -5.65 -6.91
N THR A 83 -4.89 -6.86 -7.46
CA THR A 83 -3.98 -7.99 -7.21
C THR A 83 -3.35 -8.41 -8.53
N PRO A 84 -2.35 -7.66 -9.03
CA PRO A 84 -1.73 -7.98 -10.30
C PRO A 84 -0.91 -9.26 -10.15
N ASN A 85 -1.10 -10.20 -11.09
CA ASN A 85 -0.21 -11.35 -11.17
C ASN A 85 1.15 -10.87 -11.67
N VAL A 86 2.19 -10.99 -10.86
CA VAL A 86 3.57 -10.67 -11.25
C VAL A 86 4.39 -11.93 -11.59
N ALA A 87 3.98 -13.10 -11.07
CA ALA A 87 4.82 -14.30 -11.05
C ALA A 87 4.95 -14.99 -12.41
N ASP A 88 3.86 -15.06 -13.17
CA ASP A 88 3.79 -15.81 -14.43
C ASP A 88 3.62 -14.87 -15.64
N THR A 89 4.20 -13.66 -15.60
CA THR A 89 4.01 -12.67 -16.67
C THR A 89 5.21 -12.54 -17.60
N PHE A 90 4.94 -12.30 -18.88
CA PHE A 90 5.98 -12.03 -19.87
C PHE A 90 6.77 -10.74 -19.54
N VAL A 91 6.10 -9.74 -18.99
CA VAL A 91 6.74 -8.48 -18.55
C VAL A 91 7.75 -8.75 -17.44
N MET A 92 7.49 -9.72 -16.55
CA MET A 92 8.44 -10.11 -15.51
C MET A 92 9.71 -10.74 -16.08
N ALA A 93 9.61 -11.54 -17.15
CA ALA A 93 10.80 -12.06 -17.84
C ALA A 93 11.66 -10.94 -18.43
N GLN A 94 11.04 -9.87 -18.93
CA GLN A 94 11.77 -8.72 -19.45
C GLN A 94 12.42 -7.90 -18.33
N ASP A 95 11.69 -7.63 -17.25
CA ASP A 95 12.22 -6.91 -16.08
C ASP A 95 13.38 -7.68 -15.41
N CYS A 96 13.39 -9.01 -15.50
CA CYS A 96 14.49 -9.87 -15.06
C CYS A 96 15.60 -10.07 -16.11
N GLY A 97 15.49 -9.51 -17.31
CA GLY A 97 16.48 -9.63 -18.39
C GLY A 97 16.56 -11.02 -19.05
N ILE A 98 15.54 -11.86 -18.87
CA ILE A 98 15.45 -13.19 -19.49
C ILE A 98 15.06 -13.09 -20.96
N THR A 99 14.19 -12.13 -21.28
CA THR A 99 13.79 -11.81 -22.65
C THR A 99 14.11 -10.34 -22.97
N PRO A 100 14.51 -10.02 -24.21
CA PRO A 100 14.72 -8.65 -24.63
C PRO A 100 13.39 -7.86 -24.66
N VAL A 101 13.46 -6.53 -24.50
CA VAL A 101 12.29 -5.64 -24.52
C VAL A 101 11.72 -5.48 -25.93
N ASP A 102 12.58 -5.55 -26.95
CA ASP A 102 12.23 -5.37 -28.37
C ASP A 102 11.23 -6.41 -28.86
N THR A 103 11.08 -7.54 -28.16
CA THR A 103 10.12 -8.60 -28.51
C THR A 103 8.74 -8.41 -27.88
N LEU A 104 8.48 -7.34 -27.12
CA LEU A 104 7.20 -7.16 -26.40
C LEU A 104 6.00 -7.10 -27.34
N PHE A 105 6.14 -6.40 -28.46
CA PHE A 105 5.08 -6.23 -29.46
C PHE A 105 5.38 -6.98 -30.77
N ASP A 106 6.63 -7.39 -30.97
CA ASP A 106 7.08 -8.22 -32.10
C ASP A 106 6.95 -9.73 -31.83
N ALA A 107 6.40 -10.11 -30.67
CA ALA A 107 6.04 -11.48 -30.32
C ALA A 107 4.85 -12.00 -31.15
N THR A 108 5.01 -12.03 -32.47
CA THR A 108 4.44 -13.10 -33.28
C THR A 108 4.99 -14.42 -32.76
N LEU A 109 4.28 -15.06 -31.82
CA LEU A 109 4.31 -16.50 -31.57
C LEU A 109 5.69 -17.15 -31.39
N ALA A 110 6.74 -16.41 -31.01
CA ALA A 110 7.98 -17.03 -30.55
C ALA A 110 7.65 -17.78 -29.25
N GLU A 111 8.09 -19.05 -29.14
CA GLU A 111 7.75 -19.92 -28.00
C GLU A 111 7.92 -19.17 -26.68
N PRO A 112 6.81 -18.83 -25.98
CA PRO A 112 6.90 -18.04 -24.78
C PRO A 112 7.74 -18.83 -23.76
N PRO A 113 8.55 -18.15 -22.93
CA PRO A 113 9.30 -18.82 -21.89
C PRO A 113 8.36 -19.72 -21.07
N GLY A 114 8.76 -20.97 -20.86
CA GLY A 114 7.92 -21.92 -20.14
C GLY A 114 7.54 -21.40 -18.76
N ARG A 115 6.32 -21.73 -18.29
CA ARG A 115 5.77 -21.24 -17.02
C ARG A 115 6.72 -21.39 -15.83
N LEU A 116 7.47 -22.50 -15.77
CA LEU A 116 8.47 -22.74 -14.72
C LEU A 116 9.62 -21.73 -14.73
N VAL A 117 10.03 -21.25 -15.91
CA VAL A 117 11.08 -20.24 -16.08
C VAL A 117 10.58 -18.86 -15.67
N LEU A 118 9.33 -18.52 -16.00
CA LEU A 118 8.70 -17.26 -15.55
C LEU A 118 8.53 -17.25 -14.04
N HIS A 119 8.02 -18.36 -13.49
CA HIS A 119 7.80 -18.51 -12.07
C HIS A 119 9.12 -18.46 -11.28
N SER A 120 10.19 -19.11 -11.77
CA SER A 120 11.51 -19.04 -11.11
C SER A 120 12.11 -17.63 -11.19
N ALA A 121 11.91 -16.92 -12.31
CA ALA A 121 12.34 -15.53 -12.45
C ALA A 121 11.72 -14.61 -11.41
N SER A 122 10.42 -14.82 -11.11
CA SER A 122 9.73 -14.03 -10.10
C SER A 122 10.13 -14.38 -8.68
N LEU A 123 10.19 -15.67 -8.35
CA LEU A 123 10.61 -16.14 -7.03
C LEU A 123 12.06 -15.74 -6.68
N CYS A 124 12.92 -15.60 -7.68
CA CYS A 124 14.32 -15.23 -7.46
C CYS A 124 14.57 -13.71 -7.50
N ASN A 125 13.56 -12.88 -7.74
CA ASN A 125 13.74 -11.43 -7.86
C ASN A 125 12.58 -10.62 -7.27
N ASP A 126 12.56 -10.52 -5.94
CA ASP A 126 11.56 -9.73 -5.19
C ASP A 126 11.54 -8.25 -5.59
N VAL A 127 12.70 -7.69 -5.95
CA VAL A 127 12.83 -6.29 -6.36
C VAL A 127 12.13 -6.04 -7.70
N ALA A 128 12.31 -6.93 -8.68
CA ALA A 128 11.60 -6.84 -9.94
C ALA A 128 10.09 -7.06 -9.76
N SER A 129 9.69 -8.03 -8.91
CA SER A 129 8.29 -8.28 -8.59
C SER A 129 7.62 -7.04 -7.97
N ALA A 130 8.28 -6.39 -7.02
CA ALA A 130 7.79 -5.16 -6.40
C ALA A 130 7.74 -3.98 -7.39
N ARG A 131 8.74 -3.84 -8.27
CA ARG A 131 8.76 -2.80 -9.31
C ARG A 131 7.61 -2.97 -10.30
N LEU A 132 7.37 -4.20 -10.78
CA LEU A 132 6.27 -4.49 -11.68
C LEU A 132 4.91 -4.25 -11.02
N PHE A 133 4.77 -4.65 -9.76
CA PHE A 133 3.59 -4.34 -8.95
C PHE A 133 3.34 -2.82 -8.87
N MET A 134 4.35 -2.03 -8.53
CA MET A 134 4.24 -0.56 -8.45
C MET A 134 3.86 0.06 -9.79
N ARG A 135 4.44 -0.43 -10.90
CA ARG A 135 4.07 0.02 -12.25
C ARG A 135 2.59 -0.23 -12.57
N ASN A 136 2.06 -1.39 -12.18
CA ASN A 136 0.64 -1.71 -12.36
C ASN A 136 -0.26 -0.79 -11.51
N ALA A 137 0.13 -0.50 -10.26
CA ALA A 137 -0.59 0.43 -9.40
C ALA A 137 -0.56 1.87 -9.97
N ASP A 138 0.60 2.34 -10.42
CA ASP A 138 0.77 3.65 -11.04
C ASP A 138 -0.01 3.77 -12.36
N ALA A 139 -0.05 2.70 -13.15
CA ALA A 139 -0.85 2.64 -14.37
C ALA A 139 -2.35 2.69 -14.06
N PHE A 140 -2.81 2.00 -13.02
CA PHE A 140 -4.19 2.09 -12.57
C PHE A 140 -4.56 3.52 -12.18
N VAL A 141 -3.78 4.17 -11.32
CA VAL A 141 -4.02 5.57 -10.91
C VAL A 141 -3.94 6.52 -12.12
N GLY A 142 -2.94 6.32 -12.98
CA GLY A 142 -2.68 7.20 -14.12
C GLY A 142 -3.71 7.11 -15.23
N TYR A 143 -4.11 5.89 -15.60
CA TYR A 143 -4.94 5.66 -16.79
C TYR A 143 -6.37 5.25 -16.48
N VAL A 144 -6.62 4.54 -15.37
CA VAL A 144 -7.98 4.15 -14.99
C VAL A 144 -8.64 5.25 -14.17
N LEU A 145 -7.94 5.79 -13.17
CA LEU A 145 -8.46 6.92 -12.39
C LEU A 145 -8.25 8.27 -13.10
N GLY A 146 -7.37 8.35 -14.09
CA GLY A 146 -7.10 9.60 -14.81
C GLY A 146 -6.33 10.64 -13.99
N VAL A 147 -5.66 10.25 -12.90
CA VAL A 147 -4.97 11.19 -12.00
C VAL A 147 -3.45 11.16 -12.23
N ALA A 148 -2.83 12.32 -12.38
CA ALA A 148 -1.37 12.42 -12.37
C ALA A 148 -0.83 12.36 -10.93
N PRO A 149 -0.12 11.28 -10.51
CA PRO A 149 0.22 11.05 -9.09
C PRO A 149 1.07 12.17 -8.47
N LYS A 150 1.92 12.83 -9.28
CA LYS A 150 2.83 13.89 -8.81
C LYS A 150 2.13 15.20 -8.45
N HIS A 151 0.93 15.45 -8.97
CA HIS A 151 0.27 16.75 -8.83
C HIS A 151 -1.21 16.65 -8.45
N MET A 152 -1.79 15.45 -8.33
CA MET A 152 -3.25 15.24 -8.21
C MET A 152 -4.03 16.09 -9.23
N LYS A 153 -3.46 16.26 -10.43
CA LYS A 153 -4.14 16.93 -11.53
C LYS A 153 -4.79 15.88 -12.39
N SER A 154 -6.02 16.12 -12.81
CA SER A 154 -6.64 15.35 -13.88
C SER A 154 -5.73 15.38 -15.09
N ARG A 155 -5.54 14.21 -15.68
CA ARG A 155 -4.89 14.09 -16.98
C ARG A 155 -5.76 14.78 -18.05
N PRO A 156 -5.22 15.07 -19.24
CA PRO A 156 -5.99 15.66 -20.35
C PRO A 156 -7.11 14.76 -20.88
N PHE A 157 -7.34 13.60 -20.26
CA PHE A 157 -8.42 12.67 -20.56
C PHE A 157 -9.13 12.30 -19.25
N ASP A 158 -10.43 12.07 -19.34
CA ASP A 158 -11.24 11.67 -18.20
C ASP A 158 -10.89 10.24 -17.79
N GLY A 159 -10.80 10.00 -16.48
CA GLY A 159 -10.69 8.64 -15.95
C GLY A 159 -11.90 7.79 -16.34
N LEU A 160 -11.75 6.47 -16.31
CA LEU A 160 -12.83 5.52 -16.64
C LEU A 160 -14.10 5.76 -15.80
N PHE A 161 -13.94 6.29 -14.59
CA PHE A 161 -15.02 6.53 -13.63
C PHE A 161 -15.42 8.01 -13.53
N GLY A 162 -14.92 8.88 -14.42
CA GLY A 162 -15.11 10.32 -14.37
C GLY A 162 -14.10 11.03 -13.46
N ASP A 163 -14.47 12.24 -13.01
CA ASP A 163 -13.60 13.11 -12.22
C ASP A 163 -13.40 12.58 -10.79
N VAL A 164 -12.12 12.42 -10.43
CA VAL A 164 -11.70 11.91 -9.12
C VAL A 164 -11.44 13.07 -8.18
N LYS A 165 -12.28 13.18 -7.15
CA LYS A 165 -12.15 14.15 -6.06
C LYS A 165 -10.97 13.84 -5.14
N ALA A 166 -10.81 12.57 -4.80
CA ALA A 166 -9.75 12.08 -3.95
C ALA A 166 -9.58 10.57 -4.14
N TYR A 167 -8.39 10.05 -3.87
CA TYR A 167 -8.17 8.63 -3.71
C TYR A 167 -7.19 8.38 -2.56
N TYR A 168 -7.32 7.22 -1.93
CA TYR A 168 -6.41 6.74 -0.90
C TYR A 168 -6.03 5.29 -1.21
N GLY A 169 -4.74 5.00 -1.31
CA GLY A 169 -4.23 3.67 -1.64
C GLY A 169 -3.36 3.12 -0.53
N MET A 170 -3.54 1.85 -0.18
CA MET A 170 -2.69 1.14 0.76
C MET A 170 -2.30 -0.23 0.22
N ILE A 171 -1.00 -0.51 0.24
CA ILE A 171 -0.44 -1.76 -0.25
C ILE A 171 -0.25 -2.71 0.94
N TYR A 172 -0.68 -3.94 0.76
CA TYR A 172 -0.56 -5.00 1.73
C TYR A 172 0.02 -6.26 1.09
N THR A 173 0.70 -7.06 1.91
CA THR A 173 1.07 -8.43 1.57
C THR A 173 -0.11 -9.35 1.92
N GLN A 174 -0.65 -10.07 0.94
CA GLN A 174 -1.58 -11.16 1.20
C GLN A 174 -0.79 -12.43 1.55
N GLY A 175 -1.44 -13.39 2.22
CA GLY A 175 -0.82 -14.68 2.54
C GLY A 175 -0.08 -15.27 1.34
N GLY A 176 1.18 -15.70 1.54
CA GLY A 176 2.06 -16.17 0.47
C GLY A 176 2.94 -15.10 -0.18
N SER A 177 3.11 -13.92 0.44
CA SER A 177 4.00 -12.81 0.01
C SER A 177 3.61 -12.05 -1.26
N THR A 178 2.41 -12.27 -1.79
CA THR A 178 1.91 -11.52 -2.95
C THR A 178 1.41 -10.13 -2.52
N LEU A 179 1.90 -9.09 -3.19
CA LEU A 179 1.44 -7.72 -3.00
C LEU A 179 0.05 -7.52 -3.61
N HIS A 180 -0.81 -6.80 -2.90
CA HIS A 180 -2.08 -6.28 -3.39
C HIS A 180 -2.27 -4.87 -2.85
N VAL A 181 -3.08 -4.06 -3.53
CA VAL A 181 -3.39 -2.70 -3.10
C VAL A 181 -4.90 -2.53 -2.99
N HIS A 182 -5.32 -1.92 -1.90
CA HIS A 182 -6.68 -1.44 -1.72
C HIS A 182 -6.73 0.05 -2.00
N PHE A 183 -7.65 0.46 -2.87
CA PHE A 183 -7.96 1.85 -3.16
C PHE A 183 -9.35 2.20 -2.66
N LEU A 184 -9.44 3.32 -1.96
CA LEU A 184 -10.67 4.06 -1.73
C LEU A 184 -10.70 5.24 -2.70
N VAL A 185 -11.78 5.39 -3.46
CA VAL A 185 -11.89 6.48 -4.45
C VAL A 185 -13.17 7.26 -4.22
N TRP A 186 -13.05 8.59 -4.20
CA TRP A 186 -14.15 9.55 -4.16
C TRP A 186 -14.23 10.23 -5.52
N LEU A 187 -15.42 10.22 -6.11
CA LEU A 187 -15.72 10.89 -7.38
C LEU A 187 -16.49 12.18 -7.10
N ASP A 188 -16.35 13.19 -7.96
CA ASP A 188 -17.04 14.47 -7.76
C ASP A 188 -18.56 14.34 -7.92
N ASP A 189 -19.02 13.53 -8.88
CA ASP A 189 -20.46 13.33 -9.16
C ASP A 189 -21.09 12.15 -8.42
N ALA A 190 -20.35 11.50 -7.50
CA ALA A 190 -20.89 10.41 -6.70
C ALA A 190 -21.58 10.92 -5.44
N LEU A 191 -22.82 10.47 -5.23
CA LEU A 191 -23.57 10.81 -4.02
C LEU A 191 -22.96 10.13 -2.79
N ALA A 192 -22.50 10.93 -1.85
CA ALA A 192 -21.72 10.46 -0.71
C ALA A 192 -22.50 9.63 0.33
N ASN A 193 -23.83 9.65 0.33
CA ASN A 193 -24.70 8.86 1.22
C ASN A 193 -26.20 8.94 0.83
N ILE A 194 -27.02 8.11 1.49
CA ILE A 194 -28.48 8.08 1.32
C ILE A 194 -29.16 9.44 1.56
N ASN A 195 -28.64 10.27 2.48
CA ASN A 195 -29.20 11.60 2.76
C ASN A 195 -28.88 12.61 1.65
N ALA A 196 -27.74 12.47 0.98
CA ALA A 196 -27.41 13.23 -0.22
C ALA A 196 -28.30 12.80 -1.39
N PHE A 197 -28.51 11.49 -1.56
CA PHE A 197 -29.43 10.95 -2.56
C PHE A 197 -30.87 11.43 -2.34
N ALA A 198 -31.39 11.29 -1.13
CA ALA A 198 -32.75 11.74 -0.78
C ALA A 198 -32.95 13.22 -1.07
N ARG A 199 -31.95 14.07 -0.77
CA ARG A 199 -31.99 15.51 -1.11
C ARG A 199 -32.06 15.76 -2.60
N VAL A 200 -31.24 15.09 -3.40
CA VAL A 200 -31.28 15.24 -4.87
C VAL A 200 -32.63 14.82 -5.43
N VAL A 201 -33.17 13.69 -4.97
CA VAL A 201 -34.51 13.21 -5.36
C VAL A 201 -35.59 14.22 -4.97
N THR A 202 -35.56 14.80 -3.76
CA THR A 202 -36.55 15.83 -3.38
C THR A 202 -36.42 17.13 -4.17
N THR A 203 -35.24 17.42 -4.73
CA THR A 203 -34.99 18.68 -5.45
C THR A 203 -35.26 18.55 -6.96
N HIS A 204 -35.20 17.33 -7.52
CA HIS A 204 -35.32 17.06 -8.96
C HIS A 204 -36.38 16.02 -9.32
N GLY A 205 -37.14 15.49 -8.35
CA GLY A 205 -38.05 14.37 -8.50
C GLY A 205 -39.44 14.68 -9.04
N ASP A 206 -39.74 15.94 -9.37
CA ASP A 206 -41.02 16.38 -9.96
C ASP A 206 -40.81 17.08 -11.32
N GLN A 207 -40.10 16.45 -12.26
CA GLN A 207 -40.09 16.85 -13.68
C GLN A 207 -40.40 15.67 -14.60
#